data_AF-A0A966EWB7-F1
#
_entry.id   AF-A0A966EWB7-F1
#
_cell.length_a   1.000
_cell.length_b   1.000
_cell.length_c   1.000
_cell.angle_alpha   90.00
_cell.angle_beta   90.00
_cell.angle_gamma   90.00
#
_symmetry.space_group_name_H-M   'P 1'
#
loop_
_entity.id
_entity.type
_entity.pdbx_description
1 polymer ?
#
loop_
_entity_poly.entity_id
_entity_poly.type
_entity_poly.pdbx_seq_one_letter_code
_entity_poly.pdbx_strand_id
1 'polypeptide(L)'
;MNSVKFLSYSLFVVLTISIATLNYAAESELTIPRIDGEPALSDFEGMQPITPLARSMAKVEDCIQREPYDGEMPTQSTEAYIGYNQENVHVIFLSFDTNPELIRSN
;
A
#
# COMPACT_ATOMS: atom_id res chain seq x y z
N MET A 1 18.20 19.81 45.17
CA MET A 1 17.39 18.60 44.87
C MET A 1 16.20 18.85 43.95
N ASN A 2 15.72 20.10 43.78
CA ASN A 2 14.54 20.40 42.95
C ASN A 2 14.89 20.63 41.47
N SER A 3 16.08 21.14 41.17
CA SER A 3 16.51 21.45 39.79
C SER A 3 16.71 20.21 38.90
N VAL A 4 17.25 19.10 39.44
CA VAL A 4 17.41 17.83 38.70
C VAL A 4 16.05 17.18 38.40
N LYS A 5 15.08 17.32 39.33
CA LYS A 5 13.70 16.86 39.12
C LYS A 5 13.02 17.66 38.01
N PHE A 6 13.17 19.00 38.01
CA PHE A 6 12.66 19.86 36.94
C PHE A 6 13.28 19.54 35.56
N LEU A 7 14.59 19.29 35.50
CA LEU A 7 15.26 18.90 34.25
C LEU A 7 14.79 17.51 33.76
N SER A 8 14.60 16.56 34.69
CA SER A 8 14.08 15.23 34.39
C SER A 8 12.62 15.27 33.93
N TYR A 9 11.76 16.09 34.54
CA TYR A 9 10.36 16.26 34.10
C TYR A 9 10.29 16.92 32.72
N SER A 10 11.16 17.91 32.45
CA SER A 10 11.23 18.54 31.13
C SER A 10 11.64 17.55 30.04
N LEU A 11 12.61 16.68 30.31
CA LEU A 11 13.05 15.64 29.37
C LEU A 11 11.96 14.59 29.11
N PHE A 12 11.20 14.20 30.14
CA PHE A 12 10.06 13.29 29.99
C PHE A 12 8.93 13.92 29.17
N VAL A 13 8.62 15.20 29.37
CA VAL A 13 7.60 15.92 28.58
C VAL A 13 8.01 15.98 27.11
N VAL A 14 9.26 16.33 26.79
CA VAL A 14 9.76 16.34 25.42
C VAL A 14 9.70 14.94 24.79
N LEU A 15 10.10 13.89 25.53
CA LEU A 15 10.03 12.51 25.05
C LEU A 15 8.59 12.06 24.76
N THR A 16 7.63 12.44 25.60
CA THR A 16 6.20 12.12 25.37
C THR A 16 5.61 12.85 24.16
N ILE A 17 6.06 14.08 23.88
CA ILE A 17 5.60 14.85 22.71
C ILE A 17 6.16 14.24 21.41
N SER A 18 7.41 13.77 21.40
CA SER A 18 8.02 13.12 20.22
C SER A 18 7.40 11.77 19.87
N ILE A 19 6.90 11.01 20.85
CA ILE A 19 6.18 9.74 20.60
C ILE A 19 4.78 10.03 20.03
N ALA A 20 4.12 11.09 20.48
CA ALA A 20 2.78 11.46 20.01
C ALA A 20 2.76 11.92 18.53
N THR A 21 3.87 12.42 17.99
CA THR A 21 3.95 12.86 16.59
C THR A 21 4.18 11.74 15.58
N LEU A 22 4.52 10.51 16.02
CA LEU A 22 4.70 9.37 15.12
C LEU A 22 3.38 8.72 14.69
N ASN A 23 2.27 9.05 15.37
CA ASN A 23 0.95 8.47 15.10
C ASN A 23 0.03 9.39 14.30
N TYR A 24 0.56 10.44 13.65
CA TYR A 24 -0.20 10.97 12.52
C TYR A 24 -0.18 9.88 11.45
N ALA A 25 -1.29 9.15 11.35
CA ALA A 25 -1.65 8.41 10.16
C ALA A 25 -1.55 9.42 9.01
N ALA A 26 -0.41 9.42 8.33
CA ALA A 26 -0.26 10.15 7.09
C ALA A 26 -1.40 9.64 6.20
N GLU A 27 -2.23 10.55 5.68
CA GLU A 27 -3.07 10.22 4.53
C GLU A 27 -2.13 9.55 3.52
N SER A 28 -2.35 8.27 3.23
CA SER A 28 -1.50 7.54 2.30
C SER A 28 -1.72 8.14 0.92
N GLU A 29 -0.88 9.10 0.55
CA GLU A 29 -0.97 9.77 -0.74
C GLU A 29 -0.50 8.80 -1.82
N LEU A 30 -1.45 8.30 -2.62
CA LEU A 30 -1.15 7.47 -3.77
C LEU A 30 -0.80 8.36 -4.96
N THR A 31 0.49 8.42 -5.30
CA THR A 31 0.93 9.04 -6.56
C THR A 31 0.74 8.05 -7.71
N ILE A 32 -0.18 8.35 -8.62
CA ILE A 32 -0.39 7.54 -9.82
C ILE A 32 0.45 8.13 -10.96
N PRO A 33 1.44 7.40 -11.52
CA PRO A 33 2.29 7.90 -12.58
C PRO A 33 1.63 7.85 -13.96
N ARG A 34 2.04 8.76 -14.85
CA ARG A 34 1.76 8.63 -16.28
C ARG A 34 2.69 7.57 -16.87
N ILE A 35 2.16 6.68 -17.69
CA ILE A 35 2.89 5.59 -18.36
C ILE A 35 2.89 5.76 -19.87
N ASP A 36 3.96 5.28 -20.52
CA ASP A 36 4.24 5.52 -21.95
C ASP A 36 3.60 4.49 -22.90
N GLY A 37 2.61 3.74 -22.43
CA GLY A 37 1.94 2.70 -23.21
C GLY A 37 0.70 2.13 -22.52
N GLU A 38 0.03 1.22 -23.22
CA GLU A 38 -1.05 0.40 -22.67
C GLU A 38 -0.44 -0.90 -22.10
N PRO A 39 -0.59 -1.17 -20.79
CA PRO A 39 -0.11 -2.41 -20.19
C PRO A 39 -0.95 -3.60 -20.62
N ALA A 40 -0.32 -4.77 -20.73
CA ALA A 40 -0.95 -6.04 -21.04
C ALA A 40 -0.69 -7.06 -19.92
N LEU A 41 -1.51 -8.12 -19.85
CA LEU A 41 -1.31 -9.19 -18.85
C LEU A 41 0.07 -9.88 -18.98
N SER A 42 0.62 -9.94 -20.19
CA SER A 42 1.97 -10.47 -20.42
C SER A 42 3.07 -9.65 -19.74
N ASP A 43 2.83 -8.37 -19.45
CA ASP A 43 3.78 -7.54 -18.69
C ASP A 43 3.91 -8.01 -17.23
N PHE A 44 3.00 -8.88 -16.77
CA PHE A 44 2.90 -9.40 -15.42
C PHE A 44 3.06 -10.94 -15.34
N GLU A 45 3.67 -11.55 -16.36
CA GLU A 45 3.87 -13.00 -16.40
C GLU A 45 4.60 -13.52 -15.15
N GLY A 46 4.12 -14.62 -14.58
CA GLY A 46 4.63 -15.16 -13.33
C GLY A 46 4.24 -14.34 -12.09
N MET A 47 3.16 -13.57 -12.16
CA MET A 47 2.63 -12.76 -11.05
C MET A 47 3.62 -11.69 -10.58
N GLN A 48 4.36 -11.07 -11.50
CA GLN A 48 5.33 -10.02 -11.21
C GLN A 48 5.51 -9.07 -12.41
N PRO A 49 5.83 -7.78 -12.21
CA PRO A 49 6.03 -6.83 -13.31
C PRO A 49 7.37 -7.07 -14.05
N ILE A 50 7.33 -7.77 -15.18
CA ILE A 50 8.53 -8.19 -15.92
C ILE A 50 9.00 -7.17 -16.96
N THR A 51 8.16 -6.23 -17.40
CA THR A 51 8.56 -5.20 -18.38
C THR A 51 8.86 -3.84 -17.75
N PRO A 52 9.62 -2.97 -18.42
CA PRO A 52 9.84 -1.60 -17.95
C PRO A 52 8.55 -0.80 -17.78
N LEU A 53 7.55 -1.03 -18.64
CA LEU A 53 6.24 -0.38 -18.56
C LEU A 53 5.50 -0.78 -17.27
N ALA A 54 5.39 -2.08 -16.96
CA ALA A 54 4.76 -2.52 -15.72
C ALA A 54 5.50 -2.03 -14.47
N ARG A 55 6.83 -1.98 -14.51
CA ARG A 55 7.64 -1.46 -13.39
C ARG A 55 7.57 0.05 -13.20
N SER A 56 7.11 0.81 -14.19
CA SER A 56 6.90 2.26 -14.04
C SER A 56 5.56 2.61 -13.40
N MET A 57 4.66 1.63 -13.24
CA MET A 57 3.39 1.78 -12.55
C MET A 57 3.59 1.86 -11.03
N ALA A 58 2.70 2.55 -10.33
CA ALA A 58 2.67 2.55 -8.87
C ALA A 58 2.17 1.20 -8.36
N LYS A 59 2.91 0.58 -7.45
CA LYS A 59 2.46 -0.62 -6.72
C LYS A 59 1.65 -0.18 -5.50
N VAL A 60 0.46 -0.74 -5.36
CA VAL A 60 -0.37 -0.69 -4.16
C VAL A 60 -0.41 -2.10 -3.59
N GLU A 61 -0.09 -2.21 -2.31
CA GLU A 61 -0.09 -3.44 -1.54
C GLU A 61 -0.80 -3.20 -0.21
N ASP A 62 -0.82 -4.20 0.68
CA ASP A 62 -1.46 -4.13 1.99
C ASP A 62 -2.93 -3.69 1.93
N CYS A 63 -3.66 -4.17 0.92
CA CYS A 63 -5.09 -3.94 0.81
C CYS A 63 -5.77 -4.43 2.10
N ILE A 64 -6.63 -3.61 2.71
CA ILE A 64 -7.44 -4.00 3.85
C ILE A 64 -8.81 -4.48 3.39
N GLN A 65 -9.38 -5.45 4.10
CA GLN A 65 -10.74 -5.91 3.86
C GLN A 65 -11.72 -4.88 4.41
N ARG A 66 -12.73 -4.55 3.60
CA ARG A 66 -13.87 -3.73 4.06
C ARG A 66 -15.00 -4.60 4.64
N GLU A 67 -15.17 -5.80 4.09
CA GLU A 67 -16.19 -6.78 4.46
C GLU A 67 -15.59 -8.18 4.30
N PRO A 68 -15.98 -9.19 5.11
CA PRO A 68 -16.91 -9.12 6.24
C PRO A 68 -16.28 -8.61 7.55
N TYR A 69 -14.96 -8.46 7.59
CA TYR A 69 -14.21 -7.96 8.75
C TYR A 69 -13.49 -6.67 8.35
N ASP A 70 -14.09 -5.53 8.68
CA ASP A 70 -13.58 -4.22 8.30
C ASP A 70 -12.23 -3.91 8.95
N GLY A 71 -11.27 -3.45 8.14
CA GLY A 71 -9.93 -3.08 8.55
C GLY A 71 -8.96 -4.25 8.79
N GLU A 72 -9.38 -5.50 8.64
CA GLU A 72 -8.47 -6.65 8.76
C GLU A 72 -7.66 -6.89 7.47
N MET A 73 -6.47 -7.47 7.62
CA MET A 73 -5.68 -7.92 6.48
C MET A 73 -6.38 -9.11 5.79
N PRO A 74 -6.38 -9.18 4.45
CA PRO A 74 -6.94 -10.29 3.73
C PRO A 74 -6.13 -11.55 3.96
N THR A 75 -6.81 -12.69 3.98
CA THR A 75 -6.19 -14.00 4.13
C THR A 75 -5.36 -14.42 2.92
N GLN A 76 -5.57 -13.79 1.78
CA GLN A 76 -4.81 -13.97 0.53
C GLN A 76 -4.36 -12.58 0.06
N SER A 77 -3.09 -12.45 -0.32
CA SER A 77 -2.53 -11.15 -0.73
C SER A 77 -3.05 -10.75 -2.10
N THR A 78 -3.25 -9.44 -2.28
CA THR A 78 -3.53 -8.83 -3.57
C THR A 78 -2.65 -7.61 -3.72
N GLU A 79 -2.04 -7.50 -4.90
CA GLU A 79 -1.29 -6.31 -5.31
C GLU A 79 -2.03 -5.63 -6.46
N ALA A 80 -2.00 -4.31 -6.52
CA ALA A 80 -2.49 -3.55 -7.65
C ALA A 80 -1.38 -2.68 -8.24
N TYR A 81 -1.25 -2.70 -9.56
CA TYR A 81 -0.35 -1.83 -10.31
C TYR A 81 -1.18 -0.79 -11.04
N ILE A 82 -0.92 0.48 -10.75
CA ILE A 82 -1.76 1.61 -11.18
C ILE A 82 -0.92 2.62 -11.96
N GLY A 83 -1.41 3.01 -13.14
CA GLY A 83 -0.82 4.04 -13.97
C GLY A 83 -1.88 4.62 -14.91
N TYR A 84 -1.63 5.78 -15.49
CA TYR A 84 -2.55 6.37 -16.46
C TYR A 84 -1.81 6.77 -17.74
N ASN A 85 -2.51 6.77 -18.87
CA ASN A 85 -2.03 7.39 -20.10
C ASN A 85 -2.97 8.53 -20.50
N GLN A 86 -2.90 9.00 -21.74
CA GLN A 86 -3.72 10.15 -22.17
C GLN A 86 -5.22 9.86 -22.18
N GLU A 87 -5.63 8.59 -22.29
CA GLU A 87 -7.02 8.20 -22.50
C GLU A 87 -7.59 7.40 -21.32
N ASN A 88 -6.76 6.58 -20.66
CA ASN A 88 -7.22 5.58 -19.71
C ASN A 88 -6.40 5.58 -18.41
N VAL A 89 -7.07 5.21 -17.31
CA VAL A 89 -6.43 4.75 -16.08
C VAL A 89 -6.39 3.23 -16.13
N HIS A 90 -5.21 2.67 -15.92
CA HIS A 90 -4.94 1.24 -15.92
C HIS A 90 -4.73 0.76 -14.49
N VAL A 91 -5.46 -0.29 -14.12
CA VAL A 91 -5.34 -0.96 -12.82
C VAL A 91 -5.22 -2.45 -13.09
N ILE A 92 -4.07 -3.02 -12.77
CA ILE A 92 -3.82 -4.46 -12.90
C ILE A 92 -3.78 -5.05 -11.50
N PHE A 93 -4.63 -6.02 -11.23
CA PHE A 93 -4.65 -6.76 -9.97
C PHE A 93 -3.92 -8.09 -10.12
N LEU A 94 -2.96 -8.34 -9.24
CA LEU A 94 -2.34 -9.64 -9.03
C LEU A 94 -2.93 -10.25 -7.76
N SER A 95 -3.82 -11.21 -7.92
CA SER A 95 -4.49 -11.90 -6.81
C SER A 95 -3.79 -13.24 -6.53
N PHE A 96 -3.14 -13.36 -5.38
CA PHE A 96 -2.36 -14.54 -5.00
C PHE A 96 -3.26 -15.57 -4.27
N ASP A 97 -4.25 -16.10 -4.97
CA ASP A 97 -5.12 -17.16 -4.45
C ASP A 97 -4.36 -18.51 -4.44
N THR A 98 -4.37 -19.17 -3.28
CA THR A 98 -3.76 -20.49 -3.07
C THR A 98 -4.63 -21.65 -3.54
N ASN A 99 -5.92 -21.42 -3.80
CA ASN A 99 -6.87 -22.42 -4.31
C ASN A 99 -7.66 -21.86 -5.52
N PRO A 100 -6.98 -21.38 -6.58
CA PRO A 100 -7.63 -20.72 -7.72
C PRO A 100 -8.63 -21.63 -8.45
N GLU A 101 -8.47 -22.95 -8.36
CA GLU A 101 -9.40 -23.94 -8.92
C GLU A 101 -10.77 -23.97 -8.23
N LEU A 102 -10.88 -23.40 -7.03
CA LEU A 102 -12.14 -23.30 -6.28
C LEU A 102 -12.94 -22.06 -6.66
N ILE A 103 -12.37 -21.15 -7.47
CA ILE A 103 -13.08 -19.97 -7.98
C ILE A 103 -14.25 -20.44 -8.83
N ARG A 104 -15.47 -20.18 -8.37
CA ARG A 104 -16.70 -20.52 -9.10
C ARG A 104 -17.06 -19.38 -10.04
N SER A 105 -17.19 -19.68 -11.33
CA SER A 105 -17.86 -18.78 -12.27
C SER A 105 -19.36 -18.84 -12.00
N ASN A 106 -19.98 -17.68 -11.76
CA ASN A 106 -21.42 -17.53 -11.60
C ASN A 106 -22.08 -17.11 -12.93
#